data_AF-A0A7S2HZT4-F1
#
_entry.id   AF-A0A7S2HZT4-F1
#
_cell.length_a   1.000
_cell.length_b   1.000
_cell.length_c   1.000
_cell.angle_alpha   90.00
_cell.angle_beta   90.00
_cell.angle_gamma   90.00
#
_symmetry.space_group_name_H-M   'P 1'
#
loop_
_entity.id
_entity.type
_entity.pdbx_description
1 polymer ?
#
loop_
_entity_poly.entity_id
_entity_poly.type
_entity_poly.pdbx_seq_one_letter_code
_entity_poly.pdbx_strand_id
1 'polypeptide(L)'
;ENSWARIATLLCGRAYDVGVADVLRMVRAIGAAAQRGEMRHESSRAELLRTADHILQSLTMRLQGESLDTLAEVLESMVDARVGSQDFLDLLMVQVLARHHRDCQAMKPGVTFRIASVLGRLVAPGSFLRLRPRGVGHPSTSLNIKCMEVLEACVARAVGECRPEALAQLDQHYITRLCSDATARAALVRMAELRLGHTQETQHYLPLVIQLATSVRRELPEAFWWNLGRPTRDYLEELRLMGMKESSPWVLDAAALAARRQRLQFARPTTR
;
A
#
# COMPACT_ATOMS: atom_id res chain seq x y z
N GLU A 1 -13.17 9.03 -23.76
CA GLU A 1 -14.07 7.88 -23.58
C GLU A 1 -13.97 6.87 -24.73
N ASN A 2 -14.44 7.18 -25.95
CA ASN A 2 -14.42 6.25 -27.09
C ASN A 2 -13.02 5.72 -27.49
N SER A 3 -11.97 6.52 -27.31
CA SER A 3 -10.58 6.08 -27.55
C SER A 3 -10.15 5.00 -26.56
N TRP A 4 -10.45 5.18 -25.27
CA TRP A 4 -10.08 4.23 -24.22
C TRP A 4 -10.84 2.92 -24.33
N ALA A 5 -12.13 2.94 -24.67
CA ALA A 5 -12.90 1.73 -24.91
C ALA A 5 -12.26 0.88 -26.03
N ARG A 6 -11.88 1.51 -27.16
CA ARG A 6 -11.17 0.83 -28.26
C ARG A 6 -9.83 0.25 -27.83
N ILE A 7 -9.04 1.02 -27.08
CA ILE A 7 -7.75 0.55 -26.54
C ILE A 7 -7.98 -0.64 -25.62
N ALA A 8 -8.94 -0.57 -24.70
CA ALA A 8 -9.29 -1.67 -23.79
C ALA A 8 -9.64 -2.96 -24.56
N THR A 9 -10.46 -2.87 -25.61
CA THR A 9 -10.81 -4.02 -26.46
C THR A 9 -9.57 -4.63 -27.14
N LEU A 10 -8.70 -3.79 -27.72
CA LEU A 10 -7.46 -4.24 -28.37
C LEU A 10 -6.51 -4.92 -27.38
N LEU A 11 -6.36 -4.36 -26.18
CA LEU A 11 -5.51 -4.93 -25.13
C LEU A 11 -6.09 -6.24 -24.61
N CYS A 12 -7.42 -6.33 -24.45
CA CYS A 12 -8.10 -7.56 -24.06
C CYS A 12 -7.84 -8.69 -25.07
N GLY A 13 -7.93 -8.39 -26.37
CA GLY A 13 -7.64 -9.36 -27.43
C GLY A 13 -6.20 -9.88 -27.45
N ARG A 14 -5.24 -9.14 -26.88
CA ARG A 14 -3.82 -9.51 -26.82
C ARG A 14 -3.34 -9.99 -25.45
N ALA A 15 -4.20 -10.00 -24.43
CA ALA A 15 -3.79 -10.26 -23.05
C ALA A 15 -3.15 -11.66 -22.87
N TYR A 16 -3.58 -12.64 -23.66
CA TYR A 16 -3.05 -14.00 -23.63
C TYR A 16 -1.71 -14.17 -24.39
N ASP A 17 -1.37 -13.24 -25.29
CA ASP A 17 -0.21 -13.33 -26.17
C ASP A 17 1.04 -12.59 -25.66
N VAL A 18 0.86 -11.70 -24.67
CA VAL A 18 1.92 -10.82 -24.15
C VAL A 18 2.42 -11.29 -22.79
N GLY A 19 3.65 -10.91 -22.40
CA GLY A 19 4.26 -11.31 -21.13
C GLY A 19 3.54 -10.77 -19.89
N VAL A 20 3.80 -11.35 -18.70
CA VAL A 20 3.15 -10.94 -17.43
C VAL A 20 3.36 -9.44 -17.17
N ALA A 21 4.59 -8.95 -17.33
CA ALA A 21 4.92 -7.55 -17.14
C ALA A 21 4.14 -6.61 -18.09
N ASP A 22 3.88 -7.03 -19.33
CA ASP A 22 3.06 -6.27 -20.28
C ASP A 22 1.59 -6.24 -19.84
N VAL A 23 1.05 -7.39 -19.42
CA VAL A 23 -0.33 -7.47 -18.88
C VAL A 23 -0.48 -6.53 -17.68
N LEU A 24 0.45 -6.55 -16.72
CA LEU A 24 0.38 -5.66 -15.56
C LEU A 24 0.45 -4.18 -15.96
N ARG A 25 1.27 -3.81 -16.95
CA ARG A 25 1.29 -2.45 -17.51
C ARG A 25 -0.04 -2.07 -18.15
N MET A 26 -0.68 -2.97 -18.90
CA MET A 26 -2.00 -2.74 -19.50
C MET A 26 -3.07 -2.51 -18.42
N VAL A 27 -3.10 -3.35 -17.38
CA VAL A 27 -4.04 -3.25 -16.26
C VAL A 27 -3.88 -1.90 -15.54
N ARG A 28 -2.64 -1.51 -15.21
CA ARG A 28 -2.36 -0.22 -14.55
C ARG A 28 -2.74 0.97 -15.42
N ALA A 29 -2.49 0.92 -16.73
CA ALA A 29 -2.84 1.99 -17.65
C ALA A 29 -4.35 2.21 -17.73
N ILE A 30 -5.13 1.12 -17.90
CA ILE A 30 -6.59 1.19 -17.95
C ILE A 30 -7.15 1.61 -16.58
N GLY A 31 -6.65 1.05 -15.48
CA GLY A 31 -7.04 1.41 -14.12
C GLY A 31 -6.78 2.88 -13.81
N ALA A 32 -5.64 3.42 -14.23
CA ALA A 32 -5.31 4.84 -14.07
C ALA A 32 -6.26 5.74 -14.89
N ALA A 33 -6.55 5.38 -16.15
CA ALA A 33 -7.50 6.11 -16.98
C ALA A 33 -8.91 6.15 -16.35
N ALA A 34 -9.35 5.04 -15.76
CA ALA A 34 -10.62 4.95 -15.04
C ALA A 34 -10.65 5.77 -13.73
N GLN A 35 -9.49 6.10 -13.16
CA GLN A 35 -9.37 6.87 -11.91
C GLN A 35 -9.15 8.38 -12.12
N ARG A 36 -8.51 8.79 -13.22
CA ARG A 36 -8.14 10.20 -13.49
C ARG A 36 -9.29 11.09 -13.95
N GLY A 37 -10.54 10.61 -13.92
CA GLY A 37 -11.70 11.38 -14.36
C GLY A 37 -11.76 11.57 -15.88
N GLU A 38 -11.00 10.78 -16.65
CA GLU A 38 -11.06 10.78 -18.12
C GLU A 38 -12.38 10.22 -18.66
N MET A 39 -13.15 9.56 -17.77
CA MET A 39 -14.52 9.11 -17.98
C MET A 39 -15.48 10.06 -17.27
N ARG A 40 -16.36 10.69 -18.03
CA ARG A 40 -17.49 11.51 -17.58
C ARG A 40 -18.65 10.62 -17.11
N HIS A 41 -18.81 9.44 -17.71
CA HIS A 41 -19.86 8.50 -17.35
C HIS A 41 -19.36 7.37 -16.44
N GLU A 42 -20.07 7.15 -15.32
CA GLU A 42 -19.76 6.06 -14.37
C GLU A 42 -19.88 4.67 -15.03
N SER A 43 -20.77 4.51 -16.01
CA SER A 43 -20.90 3.27 -16.79
C SER A 43 -19.63 2.95 -17.59
N SER A 44 -19.06 3.95 -18.27
CA SER A 44 -17.80 3.81 -19.03
C SER A 44 -16.63 3.52 -18.11
N ARG A 45 -16.60 4.15 -16.94
CA ARG A 45 -15.61 3.87 -15.90
C ARG A 45 -15.71 2.41 -15.42
N ALA A 46 -16.91 1.94 -15.10
CA ALA A 46 -17.15 0.56 -14.68
C ALA A 46 -16.79 -0.46 -15.78
N GLU A 47 -17.02 -0.14 -17.05
CA GLU A 47 -16.62 -0.98 -18.18
C GLU A 47 -15.08 -1.07 -18.34
N LEU A 48 -14.36 0.04 -18.18
CA LEU A 48 -12.90 0.01 -18.19
C LEU A 48 -12.33 -0.81 -17.03
N LEU A 49 -12.86 -0.63 -15.81
CA LEU A 49 -12.43 -1.41 -14.65
C LEU A 49 -12.73 -2.91 -14.84
N ARG A 50 -13.91 -3.27 -15.38
CA ARG A 50 -14.23 -4.65 -15.74
C ARG A 50 -13.25 -5.20 -16.77
N THR A 51 -12.86 -4.40 -17.77
CA THR A 51 -11.89 -4.83 -18.78
C THR A 51 -10.50 -5.04 -18.18
N ALA A 52 -10.04 -4.12 -17.34
CA ALA A 52 -8.78 -4.27 -16.62
C ALA A 52 -8.79 -5.52 -15.72
N ASP A 53 -9.90 -5.81 -15.06
CA ASP A 53 -10.08 -7.04 -14.28
C ASP A 53 -10.01 -8.31 -15.16
N HIS A 54 -10.65 -8.33 -16.33
CA HIS A 54 -10.56 -9.45 -17.26
C HIS A 54 -9.13 -9.66 -17.79
N ILE A 55 -8.43 -8.58 -18.13
CA ILE A 55 -7.03 -8.66 -18.58
C ILE A 55 -6.16 -9.20 -17.44
N LEU A 56 -6.39 -8.76 -16.20
CA LEU A 56 -5.67 -9.30 -15.04
C LEU A 56 -5.94 -10.81 -14.84
N GLN A 57 -7.21 -11.23 -14.92
CA GLN A 57 -7.60 -12.63 -14.76
C GLN A 57 -7.05 -13.55 -15.85
N SER A 58 -6.65 -13.02 -17.03
CA SER A 58 -5.93 -13.80 -18.04
C SER A 58 -4.62 -14.41 -17.53
N LEU A 59 -4.07 -13.90 -16.42
CA LEU A 59 -2.86 -14.41 -15.78
C LEU A 59 -3.09 -15.67 -14.95
N THR A 60 -4.32 -16.04 -14.61
CA THR A 60 -4.67 -17.15 -13.68
C THR A 60 -3.84 -18.41 -13.89
N MET A 61 -3.78 -18.92 -15.12
CA MET A 61 -3.03 -20.16 -15.44
C MET A 61 -1.53 -19.92 -15.59
N ARG A 62 -1.12 -18.69 -15.88
CA ARG A 62 0.26 -18.30 -16.20
C ARG A 62 1.08 -17.95 -14.96
N LEU A 63 0.44 -17.66 -13.83
CA LEU A 63 1.13 -17.38 -12.56
C LEU A 63 1.62 -18.65 -11.86
N GLN A 64 1.21 -19.83 -12.33
CA GLN A 64 1.78 -21.09 -11.86
C GLN A 64 3.25 -21.14 -12.25
N GLY A 65 4.16 -21.11 -11.28
CA GLY A 65 5.57 -21.12 -11.64
C GLY A 65 6.26 -19.76 -11.61
N GLU A 66 5.54 -18.68 -11.32
CA GLU A 66 6.11 -17.33 -11.24
C GLU A 66 6.85 -17.06 -9.91
N SER A 67 7.75 -16.08 -9.94
CA SER A 67 8.53 -15.66 -8.76
C SER A 67 7.66 -14.94 -7.73
N LEU A 68 8.09 -14.89 -6.46
CA LEU A 68 7.39 -14.11 -5.43
C LEU A 68 7.40 -12.60 -5.74
N ASP A 69 8.44 -12.10 -6.40
CA ASP A 69 8.50 -10.72 -6.91
C ASP A 69 7.38 -10.46 -7.92
N THR A 70 7.18 -11.39 -8.88
CA THR A 70 6.09 -11.30 -9.86
C THR A 70 4.73 -11.33 -9.15
N LEU A 71 4.53 -12.21 -8.17
CA LEU A 71 3.27 -12.29 -7.42
C LEU A 71 3.00 -11.00 -6.62
N ALA A 72 4.05 -10.40 -6.03
CA ALA A 72 3.94 -9.10 -5.37
C ALA A 72 3.55 -8.00 -6.36
N GLU A 73 4.14 -7.97 -7.55
CA GLU A 73 3.77 -7.00 -8.61
C GLU A 73 2.33 -7.17 -9.10
N VAL A 74 1.81 -8.40 -9.14
CA VAL A 74 0.40 -8.67 -9.47
C VAL A 74 -0.51 -8.07 -8.40
N LEU A 75 -0.24 -8.33 -7.11
CA LEU A 75 -0.99 -7.75 -6.00
C LEU A 75 -0.92 -6.22 -6.00
N GLU A 76 0.25 -5.64 -6.28
CA GLU A 76 0.45 -4.19 -6.36
C GLU A 76 -0.40 -3.61 -7.49
N SER A 77 -0.44 -4.28 -8.64
CA SER A 77 -1.25 -3.88 -9.78
C SER A 77 -2.75 -3.94 -9.48
N MET A 78 -3.21 -4.93 -8.71
CA MET A 78 -4.60 -5.00 -8.23
C MET A 78 -4.97 -3.77 -7.41
N VAL A 79 -4.13 -3.41 -6.44
CA VAL A 79 -4.33 -2.24 -5.57
C VAL A 79 -4.33 -0.95 -6.41
N ASP A 80 -3.29 -0.76 -7.22
CA ASP A 80 -3.07 0.49 -7.95
C ASP A 80 -4.15 0.71 -9.02
N ALA A 81 -4.58 -0.34 -9.72
CA ALA A 81 -5.65 -0.27 -10.70
C ALA A 81 -7.06 -0.34 -10.07
N ARG A 82 -7.16 -0.69 -8.78
CA ARG A 82 -8.41 -0.95 -8.06
C ARG A 82 -9.29 -2.01 -8.74
N VAL A 83 -8.66 -3.08 -9.20
CA VAL A 83 -9.31 -4.25 -9.82
C VAL A 83 -8.86 -5.54 -9.13
N GLY A 84 -9.66 -6.59 -9.25
CA GLY A 84 -9.41 -7.87 -8.60
C GLY A 84 -10.65 -8.44 -7.92
N SER A 85 -10.64 -9.75 -7.74
CA SER A 85 -11.67 -10.51 -7.04
C SER A 85 -11.09 -11.25 -5.83
N GLN A 86 -11.96 -11.69 -4.91
CA GLN A 86 -11.54 -12.52 -3.79
C GLN A 86 -10.96 -13.85 -4.26
N ASP A 87 -11.55 -14.48 -5.27
CA ASP A 87 -11.07 -15.76 -5.80
C ASP A 87 -9.67 -15.63 -6.41
N PHE A 88 -9.40 -14.50 -7.08
CA PHE A 88 -8.07 -14.24 -7.63
C PHE A 88 -7.05 -13.95 -6.53
N LEU A 89 -7.43 -13.22 -5.47
CA LEU A 89 -6.58 -13.05 -4.29
C LEU A 89 -6.28 -14.40 -3.62
N ASP A 90 -7.29 -15.25 -3.41
CA ASP A 90 -7.14 -16.57 -2.82
C ASP A 90 -6.15 -17.43 -3.64
N LEU A 91 -6.25 -17.39 -4.97
CA LEU A 91 -5.28 -18.03 -5.84
C LEU A 91 -3.86 -17.49 -5.62
N LEU A 92 -3.68 -16.16 -5.59
CA LEU A 92 -2.36 -15.54 -5.37
C LEU A 92 -1.77 -15.93 -4.02
N MET A 93 -2.58 -15.94 -2.95
CA MET A 93 -2.16 -16.37 -1.61
C MET A 93 -1.72 -17.84 -1.60
N VAL A 94 -2.45 -18.72 -2.29
CA VAL A 94 -2.06 -20.12 -2.47
C VAL A 94 -0.75 -20.24 -3.24
N GLN A 95 -0.55 -19.47 -4.31
CA GLN A 95 0.70 -19.49 -5.06
C GLN A 95 1.87 -18.98 -4.21
N VAL A 96 1.70 -17.90 -3.45
CA VAL A 96 2.72 -17.38 -2.52
C VAL A 96 3.12 -18.45 -1.50
N LEU A 97 2.14 -19.13 -0.90
CA LEU A 97 2.40 -20.22 0.06
C LEU A 97 3.11 -21.41 -0.60
N ALA A 98 2.66 -21.82 -1.80
CA ALA A 98 3.28 -22.93 -2.53
C ALA A 98 4.73 -22.61 -2.92
N ARG A 99 5.02 -21.35 -3.27
CA ARG A 99 6.38 -20.86 -3.57
C ARG A 99 7.27 -20.93 -2.33
N HIS A 100 6.80 -20.41 -1.21
CA HIS A 100 7.52 -20.47 0.06
C HIS A 100 7.78 -21.92 0.50
N HIS A 101 6.81 -22.83 0.30
CA HIS A 101 7.00 -24.22 0.68
C HIS A 101 8.05 -24.96 -0.17
N ARG A 102 8.22 -24.55 -1.45
CA ARG A 102 9.26 -25.10 -2.33
C ARG A 102 10.64 -24.51 -2.04
N ASP A 103 10.69 -23.22 -1.69
CA ASP A 103 11.90 -22.52 -1.31
C ASP A 103 11.62 -21.57 -0.14
N CYS A 104 11.97 -22.02 1.07
CA CYS A 104 11.78 -21.25 2.30
C CYS A 104 12.57 -19.92 2.29
N GLN A 105 13.60 -19.81 1.45
CA GLN A 105 14.44 -18.61 1.31
C GLN A 105 13.93 -17.63 0.24
N ALA A 106 12.91 -18.01 -0.54
CA ALA A 106 12.32 -17.13 -1.54
C ALA A 106 11.70 -15.86 -0.92
N MET A 107 11.20 -15.95 0.32
CA MET A 107 10.65 -14.84 1.10
C MET A 107 11.76 -13.95 1.69
N LYS A 108 12.52 -13.31 0.80
CA LYS A 108 13.52 -12.29 1.18
C LYS A 108 12.82 -11.10 1.85
N PRO A 109 13.45 -10.42 2.83
CA PRO A 109 12.84 -9.30 3.54
C PRO A 109 12.11 -8.29 2.65
N GLY A 110 12.75 -7.82 1.56
CA GLY A 110 12.14 -6.84 0.66
C GLY A 110 10.82 -7.31 0.04
N VAL A 111 10.76 -8.56 -0.43
CA VAL A 111 9.54 -9.13 -1.03
C VAL A 111 8.47 -9.36 0.04
N THR A 112 8.87 -9.85 1.22
CA THR A 112 7.99 -10.05 2.36
C THR A 112 7.30 -8.74 2.79
N PHE A 113 8.06 -7.65 2.94
CA PHE A 113 7.49 -6.34 3.30
C PHE A 113 6.60 -5.77 2.19
N ARG A 114 6.94 -5.97 0.91
CA ARG A 114 6.09 -5.58 -0.22
C ARG A 114 4.74 -6.31 -0.20
N ILE A 115 4.77 -7.64 -0.04
CA ILE A 115 3.54 -8.46 0.06
C ILE A 115 2.73 -8.05 1.29
N ALA A 116 3.36 -7.89 2.44
CA ALA A 116 2.68 -7.43 3.66
C ALA A 116 2.00 -6.06 3.45
N SER A 117 2.74 -5.10 2.91
CA SER A 117 2.25 -3.75 2.64
C SER A 117 1.07 -3.74 1.67
N VAL A 118 1.17 -4.47 0.55
CA VAL A 118 0.09 -4.51 -0.44
C VAL A 118 -1.18 -5.18 0.09
N LEU A 119 -1.04 -6.24 0.92
CA LEU A 119 -2.18 -6.84 1.60
C LEU A 119 -2.83 -5.87 2.60
N GLY A 120 -2.04 -5.05 3.29
CA GLY A 120 -2.53 -3.93 4.11
C GLY A 120 -3.37 -2.94 3.30
N ARG A 121 -2.85 -2.50 2.15
CA ARG A 121 -3.57 -1.60 1.24
C ARG A 121 -4.89 -2.20 0.73
N LEU A 122 -4.94 -3.52 0.51
CA LEU A 122 -6.19 -4.20 0.09
C LEU A 122 -7.30 -4.13 1.15
N VAL A 123 -6.97 -4.12 2.44
CA VAL A 123 -7.94 -4.07 3.56
C VAL A 123 -8.18 -2.67 4.12
N ALA A 124 -7.53 -1.66 3.54
CA ALA A 124 -7.68 -0.27 3.94
C ALA A 124 -9.17 0.16 3.95
N PRO A 125 -9.61 0.97 4.93
CA PRO A 125 -10.93 1.60 4.88
C PRO A 125 -11.13 2.37 3.58
N GLY A 126 -12.22 2.09 2.87
CA GLY A 126 -12.47 2.70 1.56
C GLY A 126 -11.76 2.03 0.39
N SER A 127 -11.04 0.91 0.62
CA SER A 127 -10.65 0.00 -0.46
C SER A 127 -11.90 -0.44 -1.23
N PHE A 128 -11.93 -0.15 -2.52
CA PHE A 128 -13.04 -0.48 -3.40
C PHE A 128 -13.26 -2.00 -3.48
N LEU A 129 -12.17 -2.76 -3.39
CA LEU A 129 -12.18 -4.20 -3.59
C LEU A 129 -12.72 -4.98 -2.39
N ARG A 130 -12.67 -4.39 -1.17
CA ARG A 130 -13.13 -5.04 0.08
C ARG A 130 -12.62 -6.48 0.27
N LEU A 131 -11.42 -6.77 -0.24
CA LEU A 131 -10.85 -8.12 -0.18
C LEU A 131 -10.45 -8.48 1.24
N ARG A 132 -10.46 -9.78 1.52
CA ARG A 132 -10.14 -10.34 2.84
C ARG A 132 -8.96 -11.29 2.70
N PRO A 133 -7.72 -10.85 2.98
CA PRO A 133 -6.53 -11.69 2.94
C PRO A 133 -6.58 -12.91 3.88
N ARG A 134 -7.41 -12.86 4.94
CA ARG A 134 -7.66 -14.00 5.83
C ARG A 134 -8.81 -14.91 5.36
N GLY A 135 -9.45 -14.60 4.23
CA GLY A 135 -10.58 -15.35 3.66
C GLY A 135 -11.97 -14.95 4.18
N VAL A 136 -13.00 -15.65 3.67
CA VAL A 136 -14.43 -15.40 3.92
C VAL A 136 -15.17 -16.64 4.49
N GLY A 137 -14.45 -17.69 4.90
CA GLY A 137 -15.03 -18.93 5.45
C GLY A 137 -15.12 -20.09 4.45
N HIS A 138 -14.63 -19.93 3.21
CA HIS A 138 -14.48 -21.01 2.23
C HIS A 138 -13.24 -21.89 2.50
N PRO A 139 -13.08 -23.06 1.87
CA PRO A 139 -11.90 -23.92 2.06
C PRO A 139 -10.55 -23.21 1.85
N SER A 140 -10.50 -22.25 0.90
CA SER A 140 -9.34 -21.37 0.65
C SER A 140 -8.94 -20.52 1.86
N THR A 141 -9.88 -20.23 2.77
CA THR A 141 -9.64 -19.47 4.01
C THR A 141 -8.55 -20.12 4.86
N SER A 142 -8.52 -21.46 4.94
CA SER A 142 -7.48 -22.17 5.70
C SER A 142 -6.07 -21.94 5.12
N LEU A 143 -5.95 -21.93 3.79
CA LEU A 143 -4.69 -21.68 3.08
C LEU A 143 -4.29 -20.21 3.18
N ASN A 144 -5.26 -19.30 3.08
CA ASN A 144 -5.05 -17.87 3.28
C ASN A 144 -4.54 -17.56 4.69
N ILE A 145 -5.15 -18.13 5.72
CA ILE A 145 -4.70 -18.00 7.11
C ILE A 145 -3.26 -18.52 7.23
N LYS A 146 -2.97 -19.71 6.71
CA LYS A 146 -1.62 -20.28 6.74
C LYS A 146 -0.59 -19.42 6.00
N CYS A 147 -0.97 -18.84 4.86
CA CYS A 147 -0.12 -17.90 4.13
C CYS A 147 0.14 -16.63 4.94
N MET A 148 -0.88 -16.10 5.63
CA MET A 148 -0.74 -14.94 6.51
C MET A 148 0.16 -15.24 7.72
N GLU A 149 0.05 -16.42 8.33
CA GLU A 149 0.92 -16.87 9.43
C GLU A 149 2.38 -16.97 8.99
N VAL A 150 2.62 -17.58 7.82
CA VAL A 150 3.97 -17.66 7.23
C VAL A 150 4.54 -16.28 6.91
N LEU A 151 3.72 -15.41 6.31
CA LEU A 151 4.12 -14.04 5.99
C LEU A 151 4.48 -13.28 7.27
N GLU A 152 3.64 -13.38 8.30
CA GLU A 152 3.88 -12.74 9.59
C GLU A 152 5.16 -13.24 10.25
N ALA A 153 5.39 -14.56 10.27
CA ALA A 153 6.64 -15.12 10.81
C ALA A 153 7.87 -14.62 10.04
N CYS A 154 7.75 -14.47 8.72
CA CYS A 154 8.82 -13.90 7.90
C CYS A 154 9.05 -12.42 8.21
N VAL A 155 7.99 -11.63 8.39
CA VAL A 155 8.10 -10.21 8.82
C VAL A 155 8.74 -10.13 10.19
N ALA A 156 8.25 -10.85 11.19
CA ALA A 156 8.76 -10.83 12.56
C ALA A 156 10.26 -11.14 12.62
N ARG A 157 10.72 -12.13 11.84
CA ARG A 157 12.15 -12.46 11.71
C ARG A 157 12.96 -11.36 11.01
N ALA A 158 12.39 -10.73 9.97
CA ALA A 158 13.08 -9.74 9.16
C ALA A 158 13.13 -8.33 9.81
N VAL A 159 12.21 -8.01 10.71
CA VAL A 159 12.09 -6.67 11.32
C VAL A 159 13.40 -6.21 11.98
N GLY A 160 14.12 -7.07 12.69
CA GLY A 160 15.36 -6.68 13.38
C GLY A 160 16.48 -6.22 12.43
N GLU A 161 16.57 -6.83 11.25
CA GLU A 161 17.69 -6.66 10.31
C GLU A 161 17.34 -5.85 9.06
N CYS A 162 16.07 -5.49 8.90
CA CYS A 162 15.62 -4.79 7.71
C CYS A 162 16.10 -3.34 7.66
N ARG A 163 16.26 -2.85 6.44
CA ARG A 163 16.65 -1.47 6.17
C ARG A 163 15.47 -0.53 6.45
N PRO A 164 15.72 0.75 6.78
CA PRO A 164 14.67 1.73 7.07
C PRO A 164 13.62 1.82 5.95
N GLU A 165 14.02 1.72 4.68
CA GLU A 165 13.11 1.86 3.55
C GLU A 165 12.01 0.79 3.54
N ALA A 166 12.35 -0.44 3.92
CA ALA A 166 11.41 -1.55 3.93
C ALA A 166 10.37 -1.41 5.07
N LEU A 167 10.80 -0.92 6.24
CA LEU A 167 9.90 -0.61 7.35
C LEU A 167 8.99 0.56 7.00
N ALA A 168 9.55 1.62 6.42
CA ALA A 168 8.79 2.81 6.03
C ALA A 168 7.67 2.51 5.04
N GLN A 169 7.88 1.53 4.16
CA GLN A 169 6.91 1.10 3.16
C GLN A 169 5.86 0.14 3.69
N LEU A 170 6.00 -0.35 4.93
CA LEU A 170 5.01 -1.26 5.52
C LEU A 170 3.71 -0.51 5.78
N ASP A 171 2.65 -0.93 5.08
CA ASP A 171 1.36 -0.25 5.14
C ASP A 171 0.78 -0.24 6.56
N GLN A 172 0.21 0.90 6.94
CA GLN A 172 -0.38 1.10 8.26
C GLN A 172 -1.48 0.09 8.59
N HIS A 173 -2.28 -0.34 7.60
CA HIS A 173 -3.37 -1.29 7.83
C HIS A 173 -2.88 -2.73 7.92
N TYR A 174 -1.70 -3.03 7.36
CA TYR A 174 -1.05 -4.29 7.69
C TYR A 174 -0.72 -4.34 9.19
N ILE A 175 -0.09 -3.27 9.71
CA ILE A 175 0.27 -3.15 11.13
C ILE A 175 -0.96 -3.15 12.05
N THR A 176 -2.00 -2.39 11.70
CA THR A 176 -3.14 -2.22 12.63
C THR A 176 -4.20 -3.32 12.54
N ARG A 177 -4.23 -4.12 11.45
CA ARG A 177 -5.33 -5.08 11.20
C ARG A 177 -4.93 -6.48 10.84
N LEU A 178 -3.74 -6.68 10.25
CA LEU A 178 -3.37 -7.98 9.66
C LEU A 178 -2.31 -8.73 10.46
N CYS A 179 -1.34 -8.05 11.07
CA CYS A 179 -0.36 -8.71 11.91
C CYS A 179 -0.84 -8.88 13.36
N SER A 180 -0.24 -9.80 14.10
CA SER A 180 -0.43 -9.88 15.54
C SER A 180 0.19 -8.69 16.27
N ASP A 181 -0.28 -8.47 17.49
CA ASP A 181 0.25 -7.44 18.37
C ASP A 181 1.76 -7.56 18.62
N ALA A 182 2.30 -8.78 18.66
CA ALA A 182 3.73 -8.99 18.90
C ALA A 182 4.57 -8.44 17.73
N THR A 183 4.18 -8.78 16.50
CA THR A 183 4.85 -8.33 15.28
C THR A 183 4.67 -6.82 15.08
N ALA A 184 3.46 -6.30 15.34
CA ALA A 184 3.20 -4.86 15.31
C ALA A 184 4.13 -4.10 16.26
N ARG A 185 4.24 -4.56 17.52
CA ARG A 185 5.14 -3.94 18.51
C ARG A 185 6.60 -3.99 18.05
N ALA A 186 7.07 -5.14 17.58
CA ALA A 186 8.44 -5.28 17.11
C ALA A 186 8.77 -4.29 15.98
N ALA A 187 7.86 -4.14 15.00
CA ALA A 187 8.02 -3.19 13.91
C ALA A 187 8.07 -1.73 14.40
N LEU A 188 7.15 -1.35 15.28
CA LEU A 188 7.09 0.01 15.84
C LEU A 188 8.30 0.34 16.71
N VAL A 189 8.76 -0.61 17.53
CA VAL A 189 9.99 -0.47 18.33
C VAL A 189 11.18 -0.24 17.40
N ARG A 190 11.31 -1.05 16.36
CA ARG A 190 12.40 -0.91 15.39
C ARG A 190 12.37 0.42 14.65
N MET A 191 11.20 0.89 14.24
CA MET A 191 11.05 2.23 13.63
C MET A 191 11.49 3.34 14.57
N ALA A 192 11.18 3.22 15.87
CA ALA A 192 11.60 4.18 16.89
C ALA A 192 13.11 4.16 17.13
N GLU A 193 13.73 2.97 17.20
CA GLU A 193 15.18 2.80 17.31
C GLU A 193 15.93 3.46 16.14
N LEU A 194 15.41 3.28 14.93
CA LEU A 194 15.96 3.87 13.71
C LEU A 194 15.63 5.37 13.55
N ARG A 195 14.80 5.93 14.45
CA ARG A 195 14.31 7.33 14.38
C ARG A 195 13.78 7.69 12.99
N LEU A 196 12.97 6.79 12.43
CA LEU A 196 12.53 6.87 11.05
C LEU A 196 11.70 8.14 10.81
N GLY A 197 12.07 8.93 9.80
CA GLY A 197 11.47 10.24 9.53
C GLY A 197 12.14 11.43 10.22
N HIS A 198 13.04 11.20 11.19
CA HIS A 198 13.79 12.27 11.87
C HIS A 198 15.24 12.42 11.37
N THR A 199 15.82 11.37 10.78
CA THR A 199 17.16 11.46 10.21
C THR A 199 17.10 12.02 8.79
N GLN A 200 18.17 12.70 8.34
CA GLN A 200 18.23 13.25 6.97
C GLN A 200 18.01 12.16 5.90
N GLU A 201 18.51 10.95 6.14
CA GLU A 201 18.37 9.80 5.24
C GLU A 201 16.96 9.24 5.17
N THR A 202 16.11 9.45 6.19
CA THR A 202 14.76 8.87 6.24
C THR A 202 13.65 9.92 6.22
N GLN A 203 14.01 11.20 6.10
CA GLN A 203 13.07 12.32 6.17
C GLN A 203 12.00 12.26 5.07
N HIS A 204 12.33 11.75 3.87
CA HIS A 204 11.35 11.60 2.80
C HIS A 204 10.26 10.57 3.10
N TYR A 205 10.45 9.69 4.09
CA TYR A 205 9.42 8.75 4.56
C TYR A 205 8.49 9.35 5.62
N LEU A 206 8.80 10.54 6.15
CA LEU A 206 8.05 11.15 7.24
C LEU A 206 6.52 11.15 7.03
N PRO A 207 5.97 11.47 5.83
CA PRO A 207 4.52 11.41 5.62
C PRO A 207 3.91 10.03 5.87
N LEU A 208 4.61 8.96 5.47
CA LEU A 208 4.14 7.57 5.66
C LEU A 208 4.11 7.19 7.14
N VAL A 209 5.15 7.58 7.88
CA VAL A 209 5.26 7.23 9.31
C VAL A 209 4.29 8.06 10.16
N ILE A 210 4.01 9.31 9.79
CA ILE A 210 2.96 10.12 10.42
C ILE A 210 1.59 9.46 10.25
N GLN A 211 1.29 8.98 9.04
CA GLN A 211 0.05 8.24 8.77
C GLN A 211 -0.03 6.98 9.65
N LEU A 212 1.05 6.20 9.70
CA LEU A 212 1.14 5.03 10.57
C LEU A 212 0.90 5.38 12.04
N ALA A 213 1.59 6.39 12.59
CA ALA A 213 1.43 6.80 13.99
C ALA A 213 -0.02 7.23 14.30
N THR A 214 -0.64 7.94 13.36
CA THR A 214 -2.05 8.35 13.46
C THR A 214 -2.98 7.14 13.44
N SER A 215 -2.74 6.18 12.54
CA SER A 215 -3.57 4.96 12.43
C SER A 215 -3.40 4.04 13.63
N VAL A 216 -2.18 3.87 14.14
CA VAL A 216 -1.91 3.12 15.38
C VAL A 216 -2.72 3.70 16.54
N ARG A 217 -2.71 5.02 16.73
CA ARG A 217 -3.47 5.67 17.81
C ARG A 217 -4.98 5.55 17.63
N ARG A 218 -5.47 5.53 16.40
CA ARG A 218 -6.90 5.47 16.08
C ARG A 218 -7.46 4.05 16.14
N GLU A 219 -6.70 3.07 15.67
CA GLU A 219 -7.21 1.72 15.39
C GLU A 219 -6.83 0.68 16.45
N LEU A 220 -5.70 0.86 17.15
CA LEU A 220 -5.27 -0.11 18.16
C LEU A 220 -5.83 0.22 19.55
N PRO A 221 -6.15 -0.79 20.38
CA PRO A 221 -6.66 -0.58 21.75
C PRO A 221 -5.67 0.17 22.64
N GLU A 222 -6.16 0.89 23.65
CA GLU A 222 -5.29 1.60 24.60
C GLU A 222 -4.32 0.65 25.33
N ALA A 223 -4.74 -0.57 25.64
CA ALA A 223 -3.87 -1.58 26.25
C ALA A 223 -2.64 -1.89 25.38
N PHE A 224 -2.79 -1.90 24.05
CA PHE A 224 -1.66 -2.06 23.13
C PHE A 224 -0.67 -0.90 23.29
N TRP A 225 -1.18 0.33 23.34
CA TRP A 225 -0.37 1.53 23.51
C TRP A 225 0.44 1.50 24.81
N TRP A 226 -0.18 1.13 25.94
CA TRP A 226 0.51 1.06 27.23
C TRP A 226 1.56 -0.04 27.31
N ASN A 227 1.42 -1.09 26.49
CA ASN A 227 2.42 -2.16 26.37
C ASN A 227 3.63 -1.77 25.50
N LEU A 228 3.63 -0.58 24.87
CA LEU A 228 4.81 -0.06 24.18
C LEU A 228 5.80 0.56 25.18
N GLY A 229 7.09 0.32 24.95
CA GLY A 229 8.15 0.98 25.68
C GLY A 229 8.03 2.50 25.58
N ARG A 230 8.42 3.22 26.63
CA ARG A 230 8.36 4.69 26.67
C ARG A 230 9.04 5.35 25.46
N PRO A 231 10.25 4.92 25.02
CA PRO A 231 10.89 5.52 23.85
C PRO A 231 10.06 5.43 22.56
N THR A 232 9.35 4.31 22.37
CA THR A 232 8.48 4.09 21.20
C THR A 232 7.23 4.95 21.26
N ARG A 233 6.63 5.10 22.46
CA ARG A 233 5.49 5.99 22.65
C ARG A 233 5.85 7.45 22.38
N ASP A 234 6.96 7.92 22.95
CA ASP A 234 7.44 9.28 22.78
C ASP A 234 7.69 9.57 21.29
N TYR A 235 8.34 8.65 20.58
CA TYR A 235 8.55 8.74 19.13
C TYR A 235 7.24 8.84 18.31
N LEU A 236 6.26 7.98 18.60
CA LEU A 236 4.97 8.01 17.90
C LEU A 236 4.17 9.28 18.23
N GLU A 237 4.29 9.82 19.44
CA GLU A 237 3.69 11.10 19.81
C GLU A 237 4.37 12.28 19.11
N GLU A 238 5.70 12.30 19.03
CA GLU A 238 6.48 13.30 18.28
C GLU A 238 6.04 13.35 16.81
N LEU A 239 5.98 12.20 16.14
CA LEU A 239 5.51 12.10 14.75
C LEU A 239 4.08 12.64 14.58
N ARG A 240 3.18 12.30 15.50
CA ARG A 240 1.80 12.78 15.45
C ARG A 240 1.74 14.30 15.59
N LEU A 241 2.53 14.87 16.51
CA LEU A 241 2.61 16.33 16.68
C LEU A 241 3.19 17.02 15.45
N MET A 242 4.14 16.40 14.74
CA MET A 242 4.66 16.90 13.46
C MET A 242 3.58 16.89 12.39
N GLY A 243 2.83 15.79 12.25
CA GLY A 243 1.68 15.71 11.33
C GLY A 243 0.62 16.77 11.59
N MET A 244 0.31 17.05 12.86
CA MET A 244 -0.64 18.10 13.24
C MET A 244 -0.16 19.51 12.88
N LYS A 245 1.14 19.78 12.99
CA LYS A 245 1.73 21.07 12.58
C LYS A 245 1.62 21.27 11.08
N GLU A 246 1.87 20.23 10.29
CA GLU A 246 1.74 20.29 8.82
C GLU A 246 0.28 20.40 8.35
N SER A 247 -0.65 19.74 9.04
CA SER A 247 -2.08 19.77 8.69
C SER A 247 -2.85 20.96 9.28
N SER A 248 -2.18 21.89 9.97
CA SER A 248 -2.83 23.03 10.62
C SER A 248 -3.25 24.10 9.60
N PRO A 249 -4.52 24.55 9.59
CA PRO A 249 -5.03 25.50 8.58
C PRO A 249 -4.30 26.85 8.59
N TRP A 250 -3.73 27.27 9.72
CA TRP A 250 -2.95 28.52 9.83
C TRP A 250 -1.56 28.46 9.19
N VAL A 251 -1.02 27.28 8.87
CA VAL A 251 0.27 27.15 8.15
C VAL A 251 0.11 27.48 6.67
N LEU A 252 -1.06 27.16 6.08
CA LEU A 252 -1.43 27.61 4.73
C LEU A 252 -1.65 29.13 4.68
N ASP A 253 -2.26 29.70 5.72
CA ASP A 253 -2.43 31.15 5.83
C ASP A 253 -1.12 31.90 6.09
N ALA A 254 -0.16 31.33 6.82
CA ALA A 254 1.12 31.98 7.07
C ALA A 254 1.95 32.14 5.80
N ALA A 255 1.96 31.14 4.91
CA ALA A 255 2.61 31.23 3.59
C ALA A 255 1.89 32.22 2.66
N ALA A 256 0.55 32.23 2.68
CA ALA A 256 -0.26 33.19 1.94
C ALA A 256 -0.10 34.63 2.45
N LEU A 257 -0.01 34.83 3.77
CA LEU A 257 0.25 36.10 4.43
C LEU A 257 1.69 36.59 4.19
N ALA A 258 2.68 35.69 4.17
CA ALA A 258 4.06 36.01 3.83
C ALA A 258 4.18 36.44 2.34
N ALA A 259 3.52 35.73 1.43
CA ALA A 259 3.45 36.10 0.01
C ALA A 259 2.72 37.44 -0.21
N ARG A 260 1.66 37.71 0.57
CA ARG A 260 0.93 38.98 0.53
C ARG A 260 1.74 40.14 1.11
N ARG A 261 2.54 39.92 2.16
CA ARG A 261 3.48 40.90 2.72
C ARG A 261 4.62 41.23 1.76
N GLN A 262 5.19 40.25 1.07
CA GLN A 262 6.21 40.50 0.05
C GLN A 262 5.65 41.33 -1.11
N ARG A 263 4.45 41.03 -1.62
CA ARG A 263 3.82 41.84 -2.67
C ARG A 263 3.55 43.30 -2.25
N LEU A 264 3.25 43.54 -0.98
CA LEU A 264 3.04 44.89 -0.45
C LEU A 264 4.34 45.68 -0.23
N GLN A 265 5.49 45.00 -0.05
CA GLN A 265 6.79 45.66 0.06
C GLN A 265 7.33 46.17 -1.29
N PHE A 266 6.94 45.53 -2.41
CA PHE A 266 7.29 45.98 -3.77
C PHE A 266 6.31 47.01 -4.37
N ALA A 267 5.22 47.34 -3.67
CA ALA A 267 4.23 48.32 -4.11
C ALA A 267 4.43 49.69 -3.44
N ARG A 268 5.69 50.14 -3.23
CA ARG A 268 5.94 51.54 -2.90
C ARG A 268 5.79 52.38 -4.18
N PRO A 269 4.82 53.30 -4.26
CA PRO A 269 4.74 54.22 -5.38
C PRO A 269 5.95 55.15 -5.32
N THR A 270 6.77 55.13 -6.36
CA THR A 270 7.71 56.20 -6.67
C THR A 270 6.91 57.46 -6.95
N THR A 271 6.64 58.24 -5.92
CA THR A 271 6.15 59.62 -6.05
C THR A 271 7.28 60.46 -6.65
N ARG A 272 7.06 60.96 -7.87
CA ARG A 272 7.74 62.13 -8.43
C ARG A 272 6.92 63.37 -8.12
#